data_AF-A0A9Q8M525-F1
#
_entry.id   AF-A0A9Q8M525-F1
#
_cell.length_a   1.000
_cell.length_b   1.000
_cell.length_c   1.000
_cell.angle_alpha   90.00
_cell.angle_beta   90.00
_cell.angle_gamma   90.00
#
_symmetry.space_group_name_H-M   'P 1'
#
loop_
_entity.id
_entity.type
_entity.pdbx_description
1 polymer ?
#
loop_
_entity_poly.entity_id
_entity_poly.type
_entity_poly.pdbx_seq_one_letter_code
_entity_poly.pdbx_strand_id
1 'polypeptide(L)'
;MEHPYSINLDCTPSKKLINSEYGGRFSVYLPGIDFSVSAMRTWNKMPCFAGSVSQDGSLVFNGVYDRMTMLGADASLPLGKLVVRSEFAEYLGEVQTPTQIETNPQKKNTLNFLIGIDWYPGNDWTIAAQYSHKYIAGFSTGIAGYRNSGLATLRIAKDLF
;
A
#
# COMPACT_ATOMS: atom_id res chain seq x y z
N MET A 1 2.66 -22.42 29.91
CA MET A 1 3.74 -22.33 28.91
C MET A 1 4.03 -20.86 28.74
N GLU A 2 5.14 -20.36 29.26
CA GLU A 2 5.63 -19.03 28.89
C GLU A 2 5.96 -19.07 27.40
N HIS A 3 5.32 -18.22 26.62
CA HIS A 3 5.63 -18.11 25.22
C HIS A 3 7.00 -17.42 25.11
N PRO A 4 7.97 -17.98 24.36
CA PRO A 4 9.30 -17.37 24.20
C PRO A 4 9.25 -16.04 23.43
N TYR A 5 8.07 -15.66 22.94
CA TYR A 5 7.79 -14.38 22.31
C TYR A 5 6.35 -13.92 22.55
N SER A 6 6.12 -12.62 22.42
CA SER A 6 4.79 -12.00 22.41
C SER A 6 4.68 -10.96 21.29
N ILE A 7 3.46 -10.78 20.78
CA ILE A 7 3.13 -9.75 19.79
C ILE A 7 2.05 -8.87 20.40
N ASN A 8 2.37 -7.60 20.60
CA ASN A 8 1.45 -6.61 21.14
C ASN A 8 0.92 -5.73 19.99
N LEU A 9 -0.37 -5.90 19.66
CA LEU A 9 -1.07 -5.13 18.63
C LEU A 9 -1.98 -4.04 19.21
N ASP A 10 -2.08 -3.92 20.53
CA ASP A 10 -3.02 -3.02 21.19
C ASP A 10 -2.54 -1.57 21.24
N CYS A 11 -1.33 -1.30 20.73
CA CYS A 11 -0.70 0.02 20.58
C CYS A 11 -1.38 0.94 19.54
N THR A 12 -2.68 0.78 19.33
CA THR A 12 -3.48 1.59 18.40
C THR A 12 -3.78 2.98 18.95
N PRO A 13 -4.05 3.98 18.08
CA PRO A 13 -4.43 5.32 18.53
C PRO A 13 -5.68 5.28 19.42
N SER A 14 -5.65 6.00 20.55
CA SER A 14 -6.82 6.09 21.44
C SER A 14 -8.06 6.65 20.71
N LYS A 15 -9.25 6.15 21.06
CA LYS A 15 -10.53 6.53 20.44
C LYS A 15 -10.98 7.94 20.85
N LYS A 16 -10.28 8.96 20.35
CA LYS A 16 -10.53 10.40 20.58
C LYS A 16 -10.70 11.10 19.24
N LEU A 17 -11.49 12.18 19.19
CA LEU A 17 -11.71 12.96 17.96
C LEU A 17 -10.41 13.52 17.35
N ILE A 18 -9.43 13.88 18.17
CA ILE A 18 -8.11 14.32 17.69
C ILE A 18 -7.36 13.21 16.92
N ASN A 19 -7.70 11.95 17.19
CA ASN A 19 -7.15 10.79 16.51
C ASN A 19 -7.94 10.38 15.27
N SER A 20 -8.99 11.12 14.90
CA SER A 20 -9.74 10.88 13.67
C SER A 20 -8.84 11.00 12.43
N GLU A 21 -9.24 10.24 11.43
CA GLU A 21 -8.71 10.28 10.07
C GLU A 21 -9.64 11.13 9.22
N TYR A 22 -9.08 11.83 8.25
CA TYR A 22 -9.85 12.68 7.36
C TYR A 22 -9.21 12.67 5.99
N GLY A 23 -10.02 12.81 4.97
CA GLY A 23 -9.57 12.80 3.59
C GLY A 23 -10.67 13.21 2.65
N GLY A 24 -10.30 13.42 1.40
CA GLY A 24 -11.20 13.77 0.33
C GLY A 24 -10.74 13.15 -0.98
N ARG A 25 -11.69 12.94 -1.89
CA ARG A 25 -11.47 12.50 -3.26
C ARG A 25 -12.30 13.39 -4.17
N PHE A 26 -11.69 13.81 -5.27
CA PHE A 26 -12.36 14.52 -6.35
C PHE A 26 -12.27 13.64 -7.60
N SER A 27 -13.41 13.36 -8.22
CA SER A 27 -13.52 12.51 -9.40
C SER A 27 -14.17 13.27 -10.55
N VAL A 28 -13.67 13.05 -11.76
CA VAL A 28 -14.19 13.61 -13.01
C VAL A 28 -14.44 12.48 -13.99
N TYR A 29 -15.59 12.53 -14.65
CA TYR A 29 -16.05 11.53 -15.61
C TYR A 29 -16.36 12.23 -16.93
N LEU A 30 -15.58 11.95 -17.97
CA LEU A 30 -15.72 12.53 -19.30
C LEU A 30 -15.84 11.41 -20.34
N PRO A 31 -16.45 11.69 -21.51
CA PRO A 31 -16.37 10.76 -22.63
C PRO A 31 -14.90 10.48 -23.00
N GLY A 32 -14.44 9.25 -22.75
CA GLY A 32 -13.08 8.81 -23.08
C GLY A 32 -12.04 8.93 -21.96
N ILE A 33 -12.38 9.48 -20.79
CA ILE A 33 -11.51 9.45 -19.62
C ILE A 33 -12.28 9.63 -18.32
N ASP A 34 -12.00 8.75 -17.37
CA ASP A 34 -12.37 8.94 -15.96
C ASP A 34 -11.08 9.14 -15.17
N PHE A 35 -11.03 10.13 -14.28
CA PHE A 35 -9.88 10.31 -13.40
C PHE A 35 -10.27 10.83 -12.04
N SER A 36 -9.39 10.63 -11.07
CA SER A 36 -9.56 11.16 -9.73
C SER A 36 -8.24 11.55 -9.09
N VAL A 37 -8.34 12.43 -8.10
CA VAL A 37 -7.28 12.73 -7.15
C VAL A 37 -7.83 12.62 -5.74
N SER A 38 -6.99 12.18 -4.80
CA SER A 38 -7.37 12.01 -3.40
C SER A 38 -6.24 12.38 -2.46
N ALA A 39 -6.61 12.79 -1.25
CA ALA A 39 -5.68 13.01 -0.15
C ALA A 39 -6.32 12.52 1.14
N MET A 40 -5.55 11.82 1.98
CA MET A 40 -6.03 11.29 3.25
C MET A 40 -4.96 11.38 4.33
N ARG A 41 -5.31 11.94 5.48
CA ARG A 41 -4.51 11.88 6.71
C ARG A 41 -5.02 10.70 7.55
N THR A 42 -4.23 9.65 7.63
CA THR A 42 -4.63 8.35 8.21
C THR A 42 -3.55 7.79 9.14
N TRP A 43 -3.89 6.75 9.90
CA TRP A 43 -2.93 5.93 10.63
C TRP A 43 -2.60 4.69 9.81
N ASN A 44 -1.36 4.20 9.92
CA ASN A 44 -1.00 2.96 9.24
C ASN A 44 -1.88 1.80 9.74
N LYS A 45 -2.71 1.20 8.88
CA LYS A 45 -3.62 0.11 9.25
C LYS A 45 -2.92 -1.23 9.38
N MET A 46 -1.81 -1.40 8.66
CA MET A 46 -0.91 -2.53 8.83
C MET A 46 0.25 -2.08 9.71
N PRO A 47 0.38 -2.58 10.95
CA PRO A 47 1.42 -2.10 11.84
C PRO A 47 2.82 -2.38 11.27
N CYS A 48 3.72 -1.43 11.50
CA CYS A 48 5.14 -1.74 11.50
C CYS A 48 5.46 -2.54 12.77
N PHE A 49 6.28 -3.57 12.69
CA PHE A 49 6.69 -4.35 13.87
C PHE A 49 8.03 -3.85 14.38
N ALA A 50 8.08 -3.41 15.64
CA ALA A 50 9.32 -3.09 16.34
C ALA A 50 9.60 -4.18 17.38
N GLY A 51 10.68 -4.94 17.19
CA GLY A 51 11.09 -6.00 18.12
C GLY A 51 12.01 -5.47 19.22
N SER A 52 11.81 -5.95 20.45
CA SER A 52 12.65 -5.71 21.62
C SER A 52 12.75 -6.96 22.49
N VAL A 53 13.72 -7.01 23.40
CA VAL A 53 13.91 -8.07 24.38
C VAL A 53 13.43 -7.56 25.75
N SER A 54 12.48 -8.26 26.38
CA SER A 54 12.04 -7.93 27.73
C SER A 54 13.07 -8.37 28.78
N GLN A 55 12.89 -7.90 30.03
CA GLN A 55 13.84 -8.16 31.12
C GLN A 55 13.98 -9.65 31.48
N ASP A 56 12.96 -10.45 31.18
CA ASP A 56 12.94 -11.91 31.32
C ASP A 56 13.58 -12.66 30.13
N GLY A 57 14.08 -11.93 29.12
CA GLY A 57 14.69 -12.49 27.92
C GLY A 57 13.69 -12.88 26.81
N SER A 58 12.39 -12.63 26.99
CA SER A 58 11.39 -12.91 25.95
C SER A 58 11.47 -11.90 24.80
N LEU A 59 11.14 -12.33 23.57
CA LEU A 59 11.05 -11.43 22.42
C LEU A 59 9.67 -10.77 22.35
N VAL A 60 9.62 -9.44 22.33
CA VAL A 60 8.37 -8.66 22.25
C VAL A 60 8.35 -7.89 20.94
N PHE A 61 7.31 -8.09 20.13
CA PHE A 61 7.06 -7.29 18.94
C PHE A 61 5.88 -6.34 19.18
N ASN A 62 6.15 -5.04 19.17
CA ASN A 62 5.11 -4.02 19.30
C ASN A 62 4.68 -3.54 17.91
N GLY A 63 3.36 -3.50 17.69
CA GLY A 63 2.77 -2.85 16.53
C GLY A 63 2.89 -1.33 16.64
N VAL A 64 3.48 -0.69 15.64
CA VAL A 64 3.65 0.77 15.56
C VAL A 64 2.68 1.31 14.52
N TYR A 65 1.68 2.04 15.01
CA TYR A 65 0.59 2.63 14.24
C TYR A 65 0.80 4.13 14.10
N ASP A 66 1.73 4.53 13.25
CA ASP A 66 2.07 5.93 13.06
C ASP A 66 1.18 6.63 12.03
N ARG A 67 0.97 7.93 12.25
CA ARG A 67 0.18 8.76 11.33
C ARG A 67 0.97 9.06 10.07
N MET A 68 0.32 8.93 8.93
CA MET A 68 0.86 9.20 7.60
C MET A 68 -0.14 10.01 6.75
N THR A 69 0.33 10.53 5.62
CA THR A 69 -0.53 11.19 4.62
C THR A 69 -0.45 10.42 3.31
N MET A 70 -1.58 10.02 2.78
CA MET A 70 -1.69 9.45 1.44
C MET A 70 -2.08 10.56 0.46
N LEU A 71 -1.38 10.64 -0.67
CA LEU A 71 -1.80 11.35 -1.86
C LEU A 71 -2.03 10.33 -2.96
N GLY A 72 -3.21 10.31 -3.58
CA GLY A 72 -3.59 9.34 -4.58
C GLY A 72 -4.08 9.97 -5.86
N ALA A 73 -3.90 9.29 -6.98
CA ALA A 73 -4.51 9.62 -8.26
C ALA A 73 -4.81 8.34 -9.04
N ASP A 74 -5.88 8.34 -9.81
CA ASP A 74 -6.22 7.24 -10.70
C ASP A 74 -6.82 7.76 -12.00
N ALA A 75 -6.63 7.01 -13.08
CA ALA A 75 -7.18 7.31 -14.40
C ALA A 75 -7.57 6.03 -15.15
N SER A 76 -8.64 6.10 -15.92
CA SER A 76 -9.15 5.04 -16.79
C SER A 76 -9.49 5.62 -18.16
N LEU A 77 -8.83 5.10 -19.20
CA LEU A 77 -8.95 5.58 -20.58
C LEU A 77 -9.45 4.44 -21.48
N PRO A 78 -10.74 4.45 -21.89
CA PRO A 78 -11.23 3.56 -22.93
C PRO A 78 -10.82 4.04 -24.33
N LEU A 79 -9.97 3.27 -24.99
CA LEU A 79 -9.42 3.46 -26.33
C LEU A 79 -10.00 2.40 -27.29
N GLY A 80 -11.28 2.52 -27.62
CA GLY A 80 -12.00 1.56 -28.45
C GLY A 80 -12.13 0.20 -27.76
N LYS A 81 -11.41 -0.82 -28.27
CA LYS A 81 -11.38 -2.19 -27.70
C LYS A 81 -10.35 -2.36 -26.57
N LEU A 82 -9.55 -1.34 -26.28
CA LEU A 82 -8.53 -1.35 -25.24
C LEU A 82 -8.97 -0.41 -24.12
N VAL A 83 -8.80 -0.81 -22.86
CA VAL A 83 -8.94 0.08 -21.70
C VAL A 83 -7.60 0.12 -20.98
N VAL A 84 -7.09 1.31 -20.73
CA VAL A 84 -5.88 1.53 -19.92
C VAL A 84 -6.30 2.06 -18.57
N ARG A 85 -5.81 1.47 -17.48
CA ARG A 85 -6.01 1.97 -16.12
C ARG A 85 -4.70 2.21 -15.42
N SER A 86 -4.63 3.27 -14.64
CA SER A 86 -3.48 3.53 -13.78
C SER A 86 -3.92 4.07 -12.43
N GLU A 87 -3.18 3.69 -11.39
CA GLU A 87 -3.37 4.16 -10.02
C GLU A 87 -1.99 4.52 -9.46
N PHE A 88 -1.94 5.59 -8.68
CA PHE A 88 -0.74 6.08 -8.00
C PHE A 88 -1.13 6.45 -6.57
N ALA A 89 -0.32 6.06 -5.59
CA ALA A 89 -0.50 6.41 -4.19
C ALA A 89 0.87 6.65 -3.52
N GLU A 90 1.12 7.89 -3.11
CA GLU A 90 2.29 8.29 -2.32
C GLU A 90 1.91 8.34 -0.84
N TYR A 91 2.59 7.55 -0.02
CA TYR A 91 2.48 7.58 1.44
C TYR A 91 3.62 8.39 2.02
N LEU A 92 3.32 9.59 2.50
CA LEU A 92 4.25 10.49 3.16
C LEU A 92 4.40 10.13 4.64
N GLY A 93 5.62 9.79 5.04
CA GLY A 93 5.94 9.40 6.41
C GLY A 93 5.41 8.02 6.82
N GLU A 94 5.31 7.07 5.88
CA GLU A 94 5.01 5.67 6.17
C GLU A 94 6.11 5.07 7.05
N VAL A 95 5.73 4.52 8.20
CA VAL A 95 6.66 3.83 9.10
C VAL A 95 7.06 2.48 8.52
N GLN A 96 8.37 2.18 8.56
CA GLN A 96 8.96 0.97 7.99
C GLN A 96 9.49 0.04 9.09
N THR A 97 9.24 -1.26 8.93
CA THR A 97 9.74 -2.32 9.81
C THR A 97 11.27 -2.40 9.78
N PRO A 98 11.94 -2.26 10.93
CA PRO A 98 13.38 -2.47 11.04
C PRO A 98 13.80 -3.91 10.74
N THR A 99 15.00 -4.08 10.18
CA THR A 99 15.61 -5.41 9.97
C THR A 99 16.07 -6.06 11.28
N GLN A 100 16.48 -5.25 12.26
CA GLN A 100 17.03 -5.71 13.53
C GLN A 100 16.09 -5.40 14.69
N ILE A 101 16.13 -6.25 15.72
CA ILE A 101 15.51 -5.96 17.02
C ILE A 101 16.26 -4.80 17.70
N GLU A 102 15.63 -4.19 18.71
CA GLU A 102 16.17 -3.04 19.46
C GLU A 102 16.50 -1.83 18.58
N THR A 103 15.89 -1.76 17.39
CA THR A 103 16.07 -0.66 16.44
C THR A 103 14.76 0.09 16.28
N ASN A 104 14.83 1.42 16.31
CA ASN A 104 13.64 2.25 16.12
C ASN A 104 13.14 2.19 14.67
N PRO A 105 11.83 2.04 14.44
CA PRO A 105 11.22 2.18 13.14
C PRO A 105 11.54 3.50 12.46
N GLN A 106 11.76 3.45 11.15
CA GLN A 106 12.10 4.63 10.35
C GLN A 106 10.89 5.07 9.54
N LYS A 107 10.63 6.37 9.46
CA LYS A 107 9.65 6.93 8.52
C LYS A 107 10.28 7.15 7.16
N LYS A 108 9.61 6.67 6.12
CA LYS A 108 10.00 6.87 4.72
C LYS A 108 8.78 7.25 3.90
N ASN A 109 9.04 7.91 2.78
CA ASN A 109 8.00 8.09 1.79
C ASN A 109 7.96 6.86 0.89
N THR A 110 6.77 6.42 0.53
CA THR A 110 6.59 5.24 -0.29
C THR A 110 5.65 5.54 -1.44
N LEU A 111 6.12 5.28 -2.65
CA LEU A 111 5.31 5.34 -3.86
C LEU A 111 4.76 3.95 -4.16
N ASN A 112 3.46 3.84 -4.33
CA ASN A 112 2.80 2.66 -4.90
C ASN A 112 2.20 3.09 -6.24
N PHE A 113 2.43 2.31 -7.29
CA PHE A 113 1.75 2.53 -8.56
C PHE A 113 1.26 1.23 -9.15
N LEU A 114 0.19 1.31 -9.93
CA LEU A 114 -0.37 0.23 -10.71
C LEU A 114 -0.68 0.76 -12.11
N ILE A 115 -0.35 -0.02 -13.14
CA ILE A 115 -0.80 0.22 -14.50
C ILE A 115 -1.34 -1.08 -15.08
N GLY A 116 -2.47 -1.00 -15.77
CA GLY A 116 -3.16 -2.14 -16.33
C GLY A 116 -3.74 -1.85 -17.70
N ILE A 117 -3.86 -2.90 -18.49
CA ILE A 117 -4.55 -2.91 -19.77
C ILE A 117 -5.59 -4.03 -19.77
N ASP A 118 -6.76 -3.75 -20.34
CA ASP A 118 -7.76 -4.75 -20.72
C ASP A 118 -8.06 -4.60 -22.20
N TRP A 119 -7.87 -5.68 -22.96
CA TRP A 119 -8.09 -5.71 -24.39
C TRP A 119 -9.19 -6.71 -24.73
N TYR A 120 -10.14 -6.25 -25.54
CA TYR A 120 -11.31 -6.99 -26.02
C TYR A 120 -11.21 -7.15 -27.55
N PRO A 121 -10.35 -8.05 -28.06
CA PRO A 121 -10.13 -8.21 -29.50
C PRO A 121 -11.39 -8.60 -30.28
N GLY A 122 -12.39 -9.20 -29.62
CA GLY A 122 -13.61 -9.74 -30.21
C GLY A 122 -13.65 -11.26 -30.15
N ASN A 123 -14.73 -11.87 -30.63
CA ASN A 123 -15.00 -13.30 -30.49
C ASN A 123 -14.90 -13.77 -29.02
N ASP A 124 -15.43 -12.94 -28.11
CA ASP A 124 -15.56 -13.22 -26.68
C ASP A 124 -14.24 -13.47 -25.95
N TRP A 125 -13.13 -13.01 -26.54
CA TRP A 125 -11.82 -13.01 -25.90
C TRP A 125 -11.62 -11.75 -25.06
N THR A 126 -11.01 -11.93 -23.89
CA THR A 126 -10.50 -10.87 -23.04
C THR A 126 -9.05 -11.16 -22.67
N ILE A 127 -8.17 -10.19 -22.88
CA ILE A 127 -6.75 -10.25 -22.49
C ILE A 127 -6.49 -9.08 -21.55
N ALA A 128 -6.02 -9.36 -20.34
CA ALA A 128 -5.71 -8.35 -19.35
C ALA A 128 -4.28 -8.52 -18.86
N ALA A 129 -3.55 -7.42 -18.73
CA ALA A 129 -2.24 -7.42 -18.10
C ALA A 129 -2.12 -6.24 -17.15
N GLN A 130 -1.53 -6.46 -15.99
CA GLN A 130 -1.29 -5.40 -15.02
C GLN A 130 0.07 -5.55 -14.37
N TYR A 131 0.64 -4.42 -13.97
CA TYR A 131 1.86 -4.34 -13.20
C TYR A 131 1.64 -3.39 -12.03
N SER A 132 1.96 -3.86 -10.82
CA SER A 132 1.97 -3.06 -9.60
C SER A 132 3.38 -2.99 -9.05
N HIS A 133 3.74 -1.87 -8.44
CA HIS A 133 5.08 -1.64 -7.89
C HIS A 133 5.04 -0.71 -6.69
N LYS A 134 5.79 -1.09 -5.65
CA LYS A 134 6.09 -0.29 -4.47
C LYS A 134 7.56 0.12 -4.48
N TYR A 135 7.81 1.41 -4.26
CA TYR A 135 9.13 2.00 -4.12
C TYR A 135 9.26 2.73 -2.79
N ILE A 136 10.31 2.44 -2.01
CA ILE A 136 10.62 3.13 -0.76
C ILE A 136 11.70 4.20 -1.01
N ALA A 137 11.32 5.47 -0.88
CA ALA A 137 12.24 6.59 -1.05
C ALA A 137 13.20 6.72 0.14
N GLY A 138 14.47 7.01 -0.14
CA GLY A 138 15.50 7.12 0.91
C GLY A 138 15.75 5.81 1.65
N PHE A 139 15.58 4.68 0.96
CA PHE A 139 15.80 3.34 1.50
C PHE A 139 17.18 3.16 2.15
N SER A 140 17.23 2.39 3.23
CA SER A 140 18.45 1.97 3.93
C SER A 140 18.35 0.48 4.29
N THR A 141 19.50 -0.19 4.43
CA THR A 141 19.59 -1.63 4.76
C THR A 141 19.01 -1.99 6.13
N GLY A 142 18.74 -1.00 6.99
CA GLY A 142 18.02 -1.17 8.25
C GLY A 142 16.50 -1.37 8.10
N ILE A 143 15.94 -1.35 6.90
CA ILE A 143 14.53 -1.62 6.61
C ILE A 143 14.37 -3.06 6.11
N ALA A 144 13.45 -3.82 6.70
CA ALA A 144 13.21 -5.23 6.38
C ALA A 144 12.56 -5.46 5.00
N GLY A 145 11.86 -4.44 4.47
CA GLY A 145 11.23 -4.50 3.15
C GLY A 145 12.20 -4.33 1.99
N TYR A 146 11.71 -4.53 0.76
CA TYR A 146 12.49 -4.26 -0.45
C TYR A 146 12.34 -2.80 -0.87
N ARG A 147 13.45 -2.19 -1.34
CA ARG A 147 13.40 -0.85 -1.95
C ARG A 147 12.43 -0.79 -3.12
N ASN A 148 12.36 -1.86 -3.90
CA ASN A 148 11.52 -2.05 -5.07
C ASN A 148 10.83 -3.41 -4.95
N SER A 149 9.51 -3.44 -4.96
CA SER A 149 8.73 -4.69 -4.95
C SER A 149 7.64 -4.57 -5.99
N GLY A 150 7.62 -5.48 -6.97
CA GLY A 150 6.67 -5.44 -8.06
C GLY A 150 5.99 -6.79 -8.31
N LEU A 151 4.78 -6.72 -8.86
CA LEU A 151 3.97 -7.88 -9.24
C LEU A 151 3.36 -7.62 -10.61
N ALA A 152 3.64 -8.51 -11.55
CA ALA A 152 2.99 -8.54 -12.87
C ALA A 152 1.96 -9.67 -12.92
N THR A 153 0.83 -9.43 -13.57
CA THR A 153 -0.22 -10.42 -13.77
C THR A 153 -0.71 -10.37 -15.20
N LEU A 154 -0.91 -11.54 -15.80
CA LEU A 154 -1.48 -11.72 -17.14
C LEU A 154 -2.69 -12.63 -17.01
N ARG A 155 -3.80 -12.25 -17.65
CA ARG A 155 -5.00 -13.05 -17.78
C ARG A 155 -5.38 -13.13 -19.26
N ILE A 156 -5.70 -14.35 -19.70
CA ILE A 156 -6.29 -14.62 -21.00
C ILE A 156 -7.56 -15.41 -20.74
N ALA A 157 -8.70 -14.93 -21.23
CA ALA A 157 -10.00 -15.54 -21.03
C ALA A 157 -10.79 -15.56 -22.34
N LYS A 158 -11.64 -16.58 -22.50
CA LYS A 158 -12.60 -16.70 -23.59
C LYS A 158 -13.94 -17.15 -23.01
N ASP A 159 -15.01 -16.44 -23.31
CA ASP A 159 -16.35 -16.92 -23.01
C ASP A 159 -16.80 -17.89 -24.12
N LEU A 160 -17.38 -19.02 -23.73
CA LEU A 160 -17.65 -20.17 -24.61
C LEU A 160 -19.14 -20.41 -24.90
N PHE A 161 -20.04 -19.67 -24.23
CA PHE A 161 -21.49 -19.88 -24.26
C PHE A 161 -22.23 -18.55 -24.26
#